data_AF-A0A7J5BRS3-F1
#
_entry.id   AF-A0A7J5BRS3-F1
#
_cell.length_a   1.000
_cell.length_b   1.000
_cell.length_c   1.000
_cell.angle_alpha   90.00
_cell.angle_beta   90.00
_cell.angle_gamma   90.00
#
_symmetry.space_group_name_H-M   'P 1'
#
loop_
_entity.id
_entity.type
_entity.pdbx_description
1 polymer ?
#
loop_
_entity_poly.entity_id
_entity_poly.type
_entity_poly.pdbx_seq_one_letter_code
_entity_poly.pdbx_strand_id
1 'polypeptide(L)'
;MVHLALTATIVRELCGDPHVEQAAWLHGLIEDHSEFHERLESEFPHLVESLAIDSRREDETYHEFIDRILASENRIAITVKPADMSSNLSNNPPQYLRNRYERNIGRLCMAVKL
;
A
#
# COMPACT_ATOMS: atom_id res chain seq x y z
N MET A 1 -5.84 3.78 -13.95
CA MET A 1 -6.27 2.35 -14.06
C MET A 1 -5.09 1.39 -14.16
N VAL A 2 -4.04 1.67 -14.96
CA VAL A 2 -2.86 0.79 -15.10
C VAL A 2 -2.15 0.52 -13.77
N HIS A 3 -1.95 1.56 -12.94
CA HIS A 3 -1.29 1.42 -11.65
C HIS A 3 -2.03 0.47 -10.69
N LEU A 4 -3.32 0.69 -10.44
CA LEU A 4 -4.14 -0.15 -9.55
C LEU A 4 -4.16 -1.61 -10.00
N ALA A 5 -4.35 -1.84 -11.30
CA ALA A 5 -4.36 -3.19 -11.86
C ALA A 5 -3.01 -3.88 -11.69
N LEU A 6 -1.90 -3.18 -11.93
CA LEU A 6 -0.56 -3.73 -11.75
C LEU A 6 -0.27 -4.03 -10.27
N THR A 7 -0.64 -3.14 -9.34
CA THR A 7 -0.49 -3.38 -7.90
C THR A 7 -1.27 -4.62 -7.47
N ALA A 8 -2.52 -4.77 -7.92
CA ALA A 8 -3.33 -5.96 -7.64
C ALA A 8 -2.74 -7.24 -8.26
N THR A 9 -2.22 -7.18 -9.49
CA THR A 9 -1.53 -8.31 -10.12
C THR A 9 -0.30 -8.74 -9.31
N ILE A 10 0.55 -7.80 -8.89
CA ILE A 10 1.75 -8.09 -8.09
C ILE A 10 1.33 -8.76 -6.77
N VAL A 11 0.34 -8.21 -6.07
CA VAL A 11 -0.16 -8.80 -4.80
C VAL A 11 -0.71 -10.20 -5.00
N ARG A 12 -1.49 -10.42 -6.06
CA ARG A 12 -2.05 -11.74 -6.40
C ARG A 12 -0.94 -12.76 -6.62
N GLU A 13 0.12 -12.39 -7.34
CA GLU A 13 1.29 -13.26 -7.57
C GLU A 13 2.11 -13.51 -6.29
N LEU A 14 2.19 -12.53 -5.39
CA LEU A 14 2.94 -12.65 -4.14
C LEU A 14 2.31 -13.60 -3.11
N CYS A 15 0.98 -13.56 -2.94
CA CYS A 15 0.33 -14.28 -1.84
C CYS A 15 -0.98 -15.00 -2.18
N GLY A 16 -1.64 -14.64 -3.29
CA GLY A 16 -2.92 -15.25 -3.69
C GLY A 16 -4.10 -14.98 -2.75
N ASP A 17 -3.96 -14.11 -1.76
CA ASP A 17 -5.04 -13.77 -0.82
C ASP A 17 -5.99 -12.73 -1.44
N PRO A 18 -7.29 -13.05 -1.60
CA PRO A 18 -8.27 -12.15 -2.21
C PRO A 18 -8.51 -10.86 -1.41
N HIS A 19 -8.30 -10.85 -0.09
CA HIS A 19 -8.44 -9.65 0.73
C HIS A 19 -7.28 -8.68 0.53
N VAL A 20 -6.06 -9.20 0.38
CA VAL A 20 -4.89 -8.37 0.06
C VAL A 20 -5.02 -7.80 -1.35
N GLU A 21 -5.49 -8.61 -2.31
CA GLU A 21 -5.77 -8.12 -3.67
C GLU A 21 -6.85 -7.03 -3.67
N GLN A 22 -7.94 -7.22 -2.92
CA GLN A 22 -8.99 -6.23 -2.79
C GLN A 22 -8.45 -4.92 -2.20
N ALA A 23 -7.59 -4.99 -1.17
CA ALA A 23 -6.94 -3.81 -0.62
C ALA A 23 -6.03 -3.12 -1.65
N ALA A 24 -5.31 -3.88 -2.48
CA ALA A 24 -4.49 -3.33 -3.56
C ALA A 24 -5.31 -2.53 -4.59
N TRP A 25 -6.55 -2.92 -4.87
CA TRP A 25 -7.46 -2.14 -5.71
C TRP A 25 -7.93 -0.83 -5.06
N LEU A 26 -8.01 -0.78 -3.73
CA LEU A 26 -8.62 0.30 -2.97
C LEU A 26 -7.61 1.25 -2.29
N HIS A 27 -6.32 0.90 -2.24
CA HIS A 27 -5.30 1.58 -1.42
C HIS A 27 -5.23 3.10 -1.62
N GLY A 28 -5.36 3.58 -2.87
CA GLY A 28 -5.31 5.01 -3.18
C GLY A 28 -6.57 5.80 -2.81
N LEU A 29 -7.69 5.14 -2.49
CA LEU A 29 -8.96 5.85 -2.25
C LEU A 29 -8.92 6.72 -1.00
N ILE A 30 -8.27 6.28 0.07
CA ILE A 30 -8.18 7.10 1.30
C ILE A 30 -7.25 8.30 1.09
N GLU A 31 -6.14 8.12 0.38
CA GLU A 31 -5.18 9.20 0.11
C GLU A 31 -5.72 10.24 -0.88
N ASP A 32 -6.33 9.78 -1.98
CA ASP A 32 -6.71 10.65 -3.11
C ASP A 32 -8.17 11.13 -3.04
N HIS A 33 -9.03 10.41 -2.32
CA HIS A 33 -10.48 10.59 -2.37
C HIS A 33 -11.15 10.39 -1.00
N SER A 34 -10.80 11.25 -0.05
CA SER A 34 -11.35 11.25 1.32
C SER A 34 -12.89 11.23 1.38
N GLU A 35 -13.58 11.73 0.34
CA GLU A 35 -15.04 11.69 0.20
C GLU A 35 -15.63 10.27 0.16
N PHE A 36 -14.83 9.23 -0.12
CA PHE A 36 -15.29 7.84 -0.15
C PHE A 36 -15.09 7.10 1.18
N HIS A 37 -14.61 7.75 2.24
CA HIS A 37 -14.30 7.07 3.50
C HIS A 37 -15.53 6.37 4.12
N GLU A 38 -16.67 7.06 4.25
CA GLU A 38 -17.91 6.46 4.78
C GLU A 38 -18.39 5.27 3.93
N ARG A 39 -18.17 5.34 2.61
CA ARG A 39 -18.53 4.26 1.69
C ARG A 39 -17.61 3.05 1.85
N LEU A 40 -16.31 3.27 2.06
CA LEU A 40 -15.36 2.21 2.37
C LEU A 40 -15.71 1.52 3.69
N GLU A 41 -16.11 2.27 4.72
CA GLU A 41 -16.57 1.71 5.99
C GLU A 41 -17.81 0.83 5.84
N SER A 42 -18.74 1.23 4.97
CA SER A 42 -19.98 0.48 4.71
C SER A 42 -19.76 -0.76 3.84
N GLU A 43 -19.02 -0.64 2.74
CA GLU A 43 -18.86 -1.72 1.74
C GLU A 43 -17.69 -2.66 2.05
N PHE A 44 -16.63 -2.18 2.70
CA PHE A 44 -15.40 -2.92 2.97
C PHE A 44 -14.89 -2.72 4.42
N PRO A 45 -15.74 -2.93 5.45
CA PRO A 45 -15.36 -2.68 6.85
C PRO A 45 -14.12 -3.47 7.29
N HIS A 46 -13.91 -4.66 6.73
CA HIS A 46 -12.75 -5.52 7.02
C HIS A 46 -11.42 -4.99 6.47
N LEU A 47 -11.43 -4.01 5.57
CA LEU A 47 -10.22 -3.44 4.96
C LEU A 47 -9.88 -2.04 5.46
N VAL A 48 -10.84 -1.30 6.03
CA VAL A 48 -10.66 0.13 6.37
C VAL A 48 -9.43 0.37 7.22
N GLU A 49 -9.20 -0.43 8.26
CA GLU A 49 -8.02 -0.32 9.11
C GLU A 49 -6.73 -0.50 8.30
N SER A 50 -6.68 -1.52 7.45
CA SER A 50 -5.50 -1.83 6.61
C SER A 50 -5.23 -0.71 5.60
N LEU A 51 -6.28 -0.18 4.96
CA LEU A 51 -6.20 0.92 4.00
C LEU A 51 -5.76 2.21 4.69
N ALA A 52 -6.27 2.49 5.90
CA ALA A 52 -5.87 3.64 6.69
C ALA A 52 -4.42 3.53 7.17
N ILE A 53 -3.95 2.32 7.50
CA ILE A 53 -2.55 2.07 7.79
C ILE A 53 -1.68 2.35 6.56
N ASP A 54 -2.12 1.90 5.38
CA ASP A 54 -1.43 2.05 4.09
C ASP A 54 -1.54 3.46 3.46
N SER A 55 -2.23 4.38 4.13
CA SER A 55 -2.40 5.76 3.70
C SER A 55 -1.57 6.70 4.57
N ARG A 56 -0.80 7.58 3.95
CA ARG A 56 0.02 8.57 4.66
C ARG A 56 -0.84 9.69 5.22
N ARG A 57 -0.58 10.07 6.47
CA ARG A 57 -1.23 11.20 7.15
C ARG A 57 -0.56 12.53 6.79
N GLU A 58 -1.30 13.63 6.89
CA GLU A 58 -0.76 14.96 6.58
C GLU A 58 0.33 15.41 7.55
N ASP A 59 0.29 14.94 8.80
CA ASP A 59 1.15 15.34 9.91
C ASP A 59 2.39 14.44 10.08
N GLU A 60 2.60 13.45 9.22
CA GLU A 60 3.75 12.54 9.30
C GLU A 60 4.72 12.67 8.12
N THR A 61 6.01 12.49 8.40
CA THR A 61 7.02 12.30 7.38
C THR A 61 6.84 10.95 6.69
N TYR A 62 7.41 10.82 5.49
CA TYR A 62 7.40 9.52 4.79
C TYR A 62 8.14 8.43 5.59
N HIS A 63 9.12 8.79 6.43
CA HIS A 63 9.81 7.82 7.27
C HIS A 63 8.89 7.30 8.39
N GLU A 64 8.22 8.21 9.10
CA GLU A 64 7.25 7.87 10.14
C GLU A 64 6.10 7.04 9.59
N PHE A 65 5.63 7.36 8.38
CA PHE A 65 4.62 6.57 7.67
C PHE A 65 5.05 5.11 7.48
N ILE A 66 6.26 4.87 6.95
CA ILE A 66 6.76 3.51 6.72
C ILE A 66 7.00 2.79 8.06
N ASP A 67 7.52 3.49 9.07
CA ASP A 67 7.71 2.92 10.41
C ASP A 67 6.37 2.51 11.04
N ARG A 68 5.32 3.31 10.82
CA ARG A 68 3.96 3.02 11.28
C ARG A 68 3.38 1.79 10.59
N ILE A 69 3.57 1.64 9.28
CA ILE A 69 3.17 0.41 8.56
C ILE A 69 3.88 -0.80 9.17
N LEU A 70 5.20 -0.74 9.36
CA LEU A 70 5.98 -1.83 9.94
C LEU A 70 5.55 -2.18 11.36
N ALA A 71 5.35 -1.17 12.22
CA ALA A 71 4.96 -1.34 13.62
C ALA A 71 3.52 -1.85 13.79
N SER A 72 2.66 -1.66 12.78
CA SER A 72 1.28 -2.13 12.84
C SER A 72 1.13 -3.65 12.82
N GLU A 73 2.15 -4.37 12.31
CA GLU A 73 2.11 -5.80 12.01
C GLU A 73 0.96 -6.22 11.07
N ASN A 74 0.26 -5.26 10.46
CA ASN A 74 -0.86 -5.50 9.58
C ASN A 74 -0.37 -6.10 8.26
N ARG A 75 -0.63 -7.40 8.07
CA ARG A 75 -0.13 -8.16 6.90
C ARG A 75 -0.64 -7.62 5.57
N ILE A 76 -1.84 -7.07 5.52
CA ILE A 76 -2.40 -6.48 4.30
C ILE A 76 -1.58 -5.24 3.91
N ALA A 77 -1.44 -4.26 4.81
CA ALA A 77 -0.70 -3.03 4.54
C ALA A 77 0.78 -3.29 4.21
N ILE A 78 1.43 -4.19 4.96
CA ILE A 78 2.84 -4.52 4.74
C ILE A 78 3.04 -5.26 3.39
N THR A 79 2.01 -5.93 2.86
CA THR A 79 2.08 -6.59 1.54
C THR A 79 1.70 -5.66 0.38
N VAL A 80 0.71 -4.78 0.57
CA VAL A 80 0.23 -3.86 -0.47
C VAL A 80 1.23 -2.74 -0.74
N LYS A 81 1.78 -2.10 0.29
CA LYS A 81 2.71 -0.97 0.10
C LYS A 81 3.92 -1.26 -0.78
N PRO A 82 4.66 -2.39 -0.62
CA PRO A 82 5.76 -2.69 -1.52
C PRO A 82 5.30 -3.00 -2.95
N ALA A 83 4.11 -3.56 -3.15
CA ALA A 83 3.53 -3.77 -4.47
C ALA A 83 3.15 -2.44 -5.15
N ASP A 84 2.54 -1.51 -4.41
CA ASP A 84 2.26 -0.13 -4.86
C ASP A 84 3.55 0.57 -5.30
N MET A 85 4.59 0.55 -4.46
CA MET A 85 5.89 1.12 -4.79
C MET A 85 6.56 0.45 -5.99
N SER A 86 6.41 -0.87 -6.15
CA SER A 86 6.94 -1.60 -7.31
C SER A 86 6.21 -1.22 -8.60
N SER A 87 4.89 -1.07 -8.54
CA SER A 87 4.08 -0.53 -9.64
C SER A 87 4.55 0.89 -10.01
N ASN A 88 4.78 1.75 -9.02
CA ASN A 88 5.30 3.10 -9.23
C ASN A 88 6.72 3.13 -9.82
N LEU A 89 7.60 2.19 -9.46
CA LEU A 89 8.94 2.06 -10.05
C LEU A 89 8.89 1.74 -11.55
N SER A 90 7.88 0.98 -11.99
CA SER A 90 7.69 0.63 -13.40
C SER A 90 7.30 1.83 -14.27
N ASN A 91 6.75 2.89 -13.66
CA ASN A 91 6.33 4.13 -14.33
C ASN A 91 7.48 5.14 -14.52
N ASN A 92 8.73 4.69 -14.51
CA ASN A 92 9.94 5.52 -14.70
C ASN A 92 9.97 6.81 -13.84
N PRO A 93 9.88 6.70 -12.51
CA PRO A 93 9.86 7.88 -11.64
C PRO A 93 11.24 8.57 -11.60
N PRO A 94 11.30 9.85 -11.23
CA PRO A 94 12.56 10.55 -10.96
C PRO A 94 13.46 9.80 -9.97
N GLN A 95 14.78 9.95 -10.10
CA GLN A 95 15.78 9.19 -9.33
C GLN A 95 15.57 9.26 -7.80
N TYR A 96 15.13 10.41 -7.27
CA TYR A 96 14.89 10.56 -5.84
C TYR A 96 13.71 9.70 -5.34
N LEU A 97 12.66 9.54 -6.14
CA LEU A 97 11.54 8.64 -5.83
C LEU A 97 11.95 7.19 -6.02
N ARG A 98 12.72 6.87 -7.07
CA ARG A 98 13.29 5.53 -7.25
C ARG A 98 14.06 5.07 -6.01
N ASN A 99 15.00 5.89 -5.53
CA ASN A 99 15.79 5.60 -4.33
C ASN A 99 14.91 5.43 -3.08
N ARG A 100 13.81 6.20 -2.98
CA ARG A 100 12.84 6.09 -1.88
C ARG A 100 12.09 4.76 -1.96
N TYR A 101 11.56 4.39 -3.12
CA TYR A 101 10.80 3.16 -3.31
C TYR A 101 11.67 1.93 -3.07
N GLU A 102 12.83 1.83 -3.70
CA GLU A 102 13.74 0.69 -3.55
C GLU A 102 14.14 0.45 -2.09
N ARG A 103 14.46 1.54 -1.36
CA ARG A 103 14.78 1.45 0.07
C ARG A 103 13.63 0.88 0.89
N ASN A 104 12.41 1.41 0.71
CA ASN A 104 11.29 1.05 1.57
C ASN A 104 10.66 -0.30 1.17
N ILE A 105 10.70 -0.68 -0.11
CA ILE A 105 10.41 -2.06 -0.55
C ILE A 105 11.29 -3.04 0.22
N GLY A 106 12.61 -2.82 0.26
CA GLY A 106 13.52 -3.69 1.01
C GLY A 106 13.16 -3.80 2.49
N ARG A 107 12.76 -2.70 3.13
CA ARG A 107 12.35 -2.70 4.55
C ARG A 107 11.06 -3.50 4.79
N LEU A 108 10.04 -3.29 3.96
CA LEU A 108 8.72 -3.92 4.10
C LEU A 108 8.78 -5.41 3.74
N CYS A 109 9.48 -5.77 2.66
CA CYS A 109 9.68 -7.17 2.26
C CYS A 109 10.55 -7.96 3.24
N MET A 110 11.32 -7.34 4.13
CA MET A 110 11.99 -8.06 5.23
C MET A 110 11.05 -8.37 6.41
N ALA A 111 9.98 -7.59 6.57
CA ALA A 111 9.04 -7.72 7.70
C ALA A 111 7.95 -8.78 7.43
N VAL A 112 7.50 -8.89 6.18
CA VAL A 112 6.81 -10.09 5.71
C VAL A 112 7.92 -11.06 5.35
N LYS A 113 8.05 -12.21 6.01
CA LYS A 113 8.99 -13.27 5.58
C LYS A 113 8.49 -13.88 4.24
N LEU A 114 8.41 -13.07 3.19
CA LEU A 114 8.17 -13.49 1.82
C LEU A 114 9.46 -14.06 1.23
#